data_AF-A0A7S4V329-F1
#
_entry.id   AF-A0A7S4V329-F1
#
_cell.length_a   1.000
_cell.length_b   1.000
_cell.length_c   1.000
_cell.angle_alpha   90.00
_cell.angle_beta   90.00
_cell.angle_gamma   90.00
#
_symmetry.space_group_name_H-M   'P 1'
#
loop_
_entity.id
_entity.type
_entity.pdbx_description
1 polymer ?
#
loop_
_entity_poly.entity_id
_entity_poly.type
_entity_poly.pdbx_seq_one_letter_code
_entity_poly.pdbx_strand_id
1 'polypeptide(L)'
;FRAAGSGGGVDAVEVGANLHFEPLFAPRDPVPHEPRSREELRQLGADLFARSPGHGVAFLVAVGAVRDYPVEISSFPVRAGADPVGLGEFLGEEFPISQTLRLEFLNSLPLLGTGVVSALETTFNEVGLPPDWLKVDRLTRGIAHFWWQQHEEELA
;
A
#
# COMPACT_ATOMS: atom_id res chain seq x y z
N PHE A 1 -60.00 -32.02 0.12
CA PHE A 1 -58.82 -31.87 -0.74
C PHE A 1 -58.04 -30.66 -0.22
N ARG A 2 -56.75 -30.85 0.10
CA ARG A 2 -55.93 -29.96 0.94
C ARG A 2 -55.10 -29.04 0.04
N ALA A 3 -55.15 -27.72 0.26
CA ALA A 3 -54.01 -26.79 0.13
C ALA A 3 -54.44 -25.41 0.66
N ALA A 4 -53.90 -25.05 1.82
CA ALA A 4 -54.01 -23.75 2.46
C ALA A 4 -52.85 -22.85 1.98
N GLY A 5 -53.08 -21.54 1.95
CA GLY A 5 -52.08 -20.54 1.60
C GLY A 5 -51.16 -20.13 2.76
N SER A 6 -49.97 -19.65 2.38
CA SER A 6 -49.07 -18.71 3.08
C SER A 6 -48.01 -18.35 2.02
N GLY A 7 -47.64 -17.11 1.71
CA GLY A 7 -47.42 -15.96 2.57
C GLY A 7 -45.91 -15.69 2.62
N GLY A 8 -45.46 -14.59 2.00
CA GLY A 8 -44.20 -13.90 2.34
C GLY A 8 -42.96 -14.26 1.53
N GLY A 9 -42.17 -13.22 1.19
CA GLY A 9 -40.78 -13.35 0.76
C GLY A 9 -40.47 -12.65 -0.55
N VAL A 10 -40.53 -11.32 -0.56
CA VAL A 10 -39.69 -10.54 -1.49
C VAL A 10 -38.24 -10.80 -1.09
N ASP A 11 -37.55 -11.64 -1.85
CA ASP A 11 -36.11 -11.81 -1.70
C ASP A 11 -35.46 -10.48 -2.06
N ALA A 12 -35.20 -9.68 -1.03
CA ALA A 12 -34.25 -8.60 -1.06
C ALA A 12 -32.94 -9.22 -1.54
N VAL A 13 -32.54 -8.89 -2.77
CA VAL A 13 -31.19 -9.12 -3.23
C VAL A 13 -30.30 -8.35 -2.25
N GLU A 14 -29.71 -9.06 -1.30
CA GLU A 14 -28.61 -8.56 -0.50
C GLU A 14 -27.48 -8.19 -1.46
N VAL A 15 -27.48 -6.94 -1.93
CA VAL A 15 -26.33 -6.31 -2.57
C VAL A 15 -25.34 -5.95 -1.45
N GLY A 16 -24.98 -6.95 -0.64
CA GLY A 16 -23.76 -7.02 0.14
C GLY A 16 -22.78 -7.86 -0.65
N ALA A 17 -22.56 -7.51 -1.93
CA ALA A 17 -21.44 -8.06 -2.67
C ALA A 17 -20.19 -7.61 -1.91
N ASN A 18 -19.64 -8.52 -1.11
CA ASN A 18 -18.28 -8.44 -0.61
C ASN A 18 -17.44 -8.02 -1.82
N LEU A 19 -17.02 -6.77 -1.84
CA LEU A 19 -16.10 -6.24 -2.85
C LEU A 19 -14.80 -6.99 -2.62
N HIS A 20 -14.69 -8.17 -3.21
CA HIS A 20 -13.47 -8.94 -3.27
C HIS A 20 -12.55 -8.16 -4.20
N PHE A 21 -11.69 -7.34 -3.58
CA PHE A 21 -10.63 -6.64 -4.27
C PHE A 21 -9.66 -7.70 -4.80
N GLU A 22 -9.64 -7.89 -6.12
CA GLU A 22 -8.74 -8.82 -6.81
C GLU A 22 -7.60 -8.01 -7.47
N PRO A 23 -6.43 -7.89 -6.84
CA PRO A 23 -5.31 -7.23 -7.49
C PRO A 23 -4.78 -8.12 -8.64
N LEU A 24 -4.55 -7.49 -9.79
CA LEU A 24 -4.20 -8.11 -11.07
C LEU A 24 -2.88 -8.94 -11.06
N PHE A 25 -2.13 -8.91 -9.95
CA PHE A 25 -0.71 -9.27 -9.93
C PHE A 25 -0.30 -10.22 -8.79
N ALA A 26 -1.26 -10.82 -8.07
CA ALA A 26 -1.00 -11.71 -6.93
C ALA A 26 -1.48 -13.16 -7.18
N PRO A 27 -0.62 -14.18 -6.99
CA PRO A 27 -1.08 -15.56 -6.83
C PRO A 27 -2.06 -15.68 -5.65
N ARG A 28 -3.16 -16.41 -5.86
CA ARG A 28 -4.26 -16.60 -4.87
C ARG A 28 -3.80 -17.26 -3.57
N ASP A 29 -2.76 -18.08 -3.68
CA ASP A 29 -2.11 -18.77 -2.58
C ASP A 29 -0.59 -18.61 -2.73
N PRO A 30 0.15 -18.56 -1.60
CA PRO A 30 1.61 -18.55 -1.63
C PRO A 30 2.13 -19.72 -2.48
N VAL A 31 2.97 -19.41 -3.47
CA VAL A 31 3.58 -20.43 -4.34
C VAL A 31 4.40 -21.48 -3.56
N PRO A 32 5.14 -21.14 -2.47
CA PRO A 32 5.81 -22.15 -1.67
C PRO A 32 4.85 -22.82 -0.68
N HIS A 33 4.66 -24.13 -0.82
CA HIS A 33 3.94 -24.98 0.12
C HIS A 33 4.81 -25.46 1.31
N GLU A 34 6.11 -25.21 1.25
CA GLU A 34 7.11 -25.71 2.20
C GLU A 34 7.55 -24.59 3.15
N PRO A 35 7.76 -24.87 4.46
CA PRO A 35 8.07 -23.84 5.44
C PRO A 35 9.55 -23.46 5.35
N ARG A 36 9.96 -22.78 4.27
CA ARG A 36 11.08 -21.84 4.41
C ARG A 36 10.69 -20.83 5.48
N SER A 37 11.65 -20.41 6.31
CA SER A 37 11.35 -19.41 7.33
C SER A 37 10.74 -18.20 6.64
N ARG A 38 9.51 -17.83 7.03
CA ARG A 38 8.81 -16.65 6.48
C ARG A 38 9.69 -15.40 6.54
N GLU A 39 10.59 -15.37 7.51
CA GLU A 39 11.59 -14.32 7.68
C GLU A 39 12.68 -14.33 6.60
N GLU A 40 13.16 -15.50 6.18
CA GLU A 40 14.12 -15.61 5.06
C GLU A 40 13.50 -15.13 3.74
N LEU A 41 12.23 -15.45 3.51
CA LEU A 41 11.49 -14.98 2.33
C LEU A 41 11.28 -13.47 2.37
N ARG A 42 11.04 -12.90 3.55
CA ARG A 42 10.95 -11.44 3.71
C ARG A 42 12.28 -10.77 3.44
N GLN A 43 13.38 -11.29 3.98
CA GLN A 43 14.70 -10.73 3.75
C GLN A 43 15.09 -10.80 2.27
N LEU A 44 14.85 -11.94 1.62
CA LEU A 44 15.09 -12.09 0.18
C LEU A 44 14.24 -11.10 -0.64
N GLY A 45 12.99 -10.87 -0.24
CA GLY A 45 12.13 -9.87 -0.87
C GLY A 45 12.60 -8.44 -0.66
N ALA A 46 13.15 -8.11 0.52
CA ALA A 46 13.77 -6.81 0.80
C ALA A 46 15.04 -6.60 -0.03
N ASP A 47 15.89 -7.63 -0.15
CA ASP A 47 17.10 -7.60 -0.98
C ASP A 47 16.75 -7.44 -2.47
N LEU A 48 15.69 -8.12 -2.93
CA LEU A 48 15.15 -7.95 -4.28
C LEU A 48 14.56 -6.56 -4.48
N PHE A 49 13.87 -6.01 -3.48
CA PHE A 49 13.30 -4.67 -3.53
C PHE A 49 14.39 -3.62 -3.66
N ALA A 50 15.49 -3.72 -2.89
CA ALA A 50 16.62 -2.80 -2.97
C ALA A 50 17.26 -2.75 -4.36
N ARG A 51 17.23 -3.87 -5.10
CA ARG A 51 17.78 -3.97 -6.47
C ARG A 51 16.76 -3.62 -7.54
N SER A 52 15.52 -4.02 -7.34
CA SER A 52 14.41 -3.82 -8.25
C SER A 52 13.08 -3.83 -7.48
N PRO A 53 12.60 -2.64 -7.07
CA PRO A 53 11.45 -2.51 -6.19
C PRO A 53 10.20 -3.26 -6.67
N GLY A 54 9.87 -3.15 -7.96
CA GLY A 54 8.73 -3.85 -8.56
C GLY A 54 8.84 -5.38 -8.46
N HIS A 55 10.03 -5.94 -8.69
CA HIS A 55 10.25 -7.39 -8.55
C HIS A 55 10.23 -7.83 -7.08
N GLY A 56 10.76 -7.00 -6.17
CA GLY A 56 10.69 -7.26 -4.74
C GLY A 56 9.25 -7.35 -4.24
N VAL A 57 8.41 -6.36 -4.59
CA VAL A 57 6.98 -6.37 -4.26
C VAL A 57 6.28 -7.59 -4.86
N ALA A 58 6.49 -7.87 -6.15
CA ALA A 58 5.88 -9.02 -6.81
C ALA A 58 6.29 -10.35 -6.14
N PHE A 59 7.56 -10.50 -5.78
CA PHE A 59 8.06 -11.67 -5.08
C PHE A 59 7.41 -11.84 -3.71
N LEU A 60 7.36 -10.77 -2.91
CA LEU A 60 6.79 -10.79 -1.55
C LEU A 60 5.32 -11.18 -1.54
N VAL A 61 4.56 -10.67 -2.50
CA VAL A 61 3.16 -11.04 -2.70
C VAL A 61 3.05 -12.50 -3.15
N ALA A 62 3.85 -12.93 -4.13
CA ALA A 62 3.81 -14.29 -4.66
C ALA A 62 4.19 -15.39 -3.65
N VAL A 63 5.08 -15.09 -2.71
CA VAL A 63 5.45 -16.02 -1.63
C VAL A 63 4.59 -15.88 -0.37
N GLY A 64 3.56 -15.02 -0.39
CA GLY A 64 2.68 -14.78 0.76
C GLY A 64 3.36 -14.12 1.97
N ALA A 65 4.53 -13.51 1.76
CA ALA A 65 5.24 -12.80 2.82
C ALA A 65 4.50 -11.51 3.23
N VAL A 66 3.84 -10.88 2.26
CA VAL A 66 3.04 -9.65 2.40
C VAL A 66 1.69 -9.88 1.73
N ARG A 67 0.61 -9.36 2.31
CA ARG A 67 -0.71 -9.41 1.67
C ARG A 67 -0.73 -8.43 0.51
N ASP A 68 -1.55 -8.69 -0.48
CA ASP A 68 -1.71 -7.90 -1.70
C ASP A 68 -2.47 -6.57 -1.48
N TYR A 69 -2.68 -6.15 -0.23
CA TYR A 69 -3.27 -4.86 0.10
C TYR A 69 -2.24 -3.73 -0.03
N PRO A 70 -2.59 -2.60 -0.68
CA PRO A 70 -1.68 -1.47 -0.84
C PRO A 70 -1.03 -0.98 0.46
N VAL A 71 -1.80 -0.92 1.57
CA VAL A 71 -1.29 -0.56 2.90
C VAL A 71 -0.23 -1.52 3.44
N GLU A 72 -0.39 -2.83 3.19
CA GLU A 72 0.58 -3.85 3.64
C GLU A 72 1.86 -3.78 2.81
N ILE A 73 1.72 -3.52 1.51
CA ILE A 73 2.83 -3.40 0.58
C ILE A 73 3.61 -2.10 0.82
N SER A 74 2.93 -0.96 1.05
CA SER A 74 3.58 0.34 1.23
C SER A 74 4.38 0.42 2.54
N SER A 75 3.90 -0.25 3.58
CA SER A 75 4.54 -0.27 4.91
C SER A 75 5.61 -1.37 5.06
N PHE A 76 5.62 -2.39 4.19
CA PHE A 76 6.59 -3.48 4.26
C PHE A 76 8.04 -3.03 4.10
N PRO A 77 8.43 -2.24 3.08
CA PRO A 77 9.83 -1.84 2.88
C PRO A 77 10.41 -1.15 4.12
N VAL A 78 9.64 -0.28 4.77
CA VAL A 78 10.03 0.39 6.02
C VAL A 78 10.29 -0.63 7.13
N ARG A 79 9.34 -1.57 7.35
CA ARG A 79 9.49 -2.62 8.39
C ARG A 79 10.65 -3.57 8.11
N ALA A 80 10.96 -3.81 6.85
CA ALA A 80 12.05 -4.67 6.41
C ALA A 80 13.42 -3.97 6.44
N GLY A 81 13.47 -2.70 6.84
CA GLY A 81 14.72 -1.93 6.87
C GLY A 81 15.29 -1.63 5.48
N ALA A 82 14.42 -1.43 4.49
CA ALA A 82 14.84 -1.01 3.16
C ALA A 82 15.58 0.33 3.22
N ASP A 83 16.52 0.53 2.31
CA ASP A 83 17.21 1.82 2.15
C ASP A 83 16.17 2.93 1.89
N PRO A 84 16.12 3.98 2.74
CA PRO A 84 15.17 5.06 2.57
C PRO A 84 15.28 5.67 1.18
N VAL A 85 16.48 6.00 0.70
CA VAL A 85 16.65 6.65 -0.62
C VAL A 85 16.09 5.79 -1.76
N GLY A 86 16.34 4.47 -1.74
CA GLY A 86 15.74 3.53 -2.68
C GLY A 86 14.21 3.47 -2.61
N LEU A 87 13.63 3.60 -1.41
CA LEU A 87 12.18 3.68 -1.23
C LEU A 87 11.62 4.99 -1.84
N GLY A 88 12.25 6.13 -1.60
CA GLY A 88 11.86 7.41 -2.19
C GLY A 88 11.96 7.38 -3.71
N GLU A 89 13.04 6.81 -4.25
CA GLU A 89 13.24 6.60 -5.68
C GLU A 89 12.09 5.78 -6.29
N PHE A 90 11.63 4.73 -5.60
CA PHE A 90 10.52 3.89 -6.05
C PHE A 90 9.16 4.59 -5.97
N LEU A 91 8.84 5.25 -4.86
CA LEU A 91 7.58 5.97 -4.67
C LEU A 91 7.48 7.22 -5.56
N GLY A 92 8.63 7.76 -5.96
CA GLY A 92 8.74 8.84 -6.93
C GLY A 92 8.48 8.44 -8.38
N GLU A 93 8.47 7.15 -8.72
CA GLU A 93 8.27 6.68 -10.09
C GLU A 93 6.89 7.01 -10.66
N GLU A 94 6.81 7.00 -12.00
CA GLU A 94 5.55 7.17 -12.73
C GLU A 94 4.76 5.87 -12.90
N PHE A 95 5.29 4.73 -12.48
CA PHE A 95 4.60 3.44 -12.60
C PHE A 95 3.29 3.44 -11.79
N PRO A 96 2.19 2.87 -12.31
CA PRO A 96 0.91 2.84 -11.61
C PRO A 96 0.99 2.28 -10.17
N ILE A 97 1.76 1.20 -9.99
CA ILE A 97 1.98 0.60 -8.66
C ILE A 97 2.70 1.57 -7.70
N SER A 98 3.71 2.28 -8.18
CA SER A 98 4.43 3.29 -7.40
C SER A 98 3.51 4.44 -6.99
N GLN A 99 2.64 4.88 -7.89
CA GLN A 99 1.66 5.94 -7.59
C GLN A 99 0.68 5.50 -6.51
N THR A 100 0.08 4.31 -6.63
CA THR A 100 -0.82 3.76 -5.62
C THR A 100 -0.12 3.62 -4.27
N LEU A 101 1.08 3.02 -4.26
CA LEU A 101 1.82 2.83 -3.00
C LEU A 101 2.29 4.15 -2.40
N ARG A 102 2.60 5.17 -3.20
CA ARG A 102 2.91 6.52 -2.71
C ARG A 102 1.72 7.13 -1.98
N LEU A 103 0.51 7.04 -2.54
CA LEU A 103 -0.67 7.61 -1.90
C LEU A 103 -0.94 6.91 -0.56
N GLU A 104 -0.89 5.59 -0.53
CA GLU A 104 -1.11 4.80 0.68
C GLU A 104 -0.02 5.02 1.73
N PHE A 105 1.22 5.15 1.28
CA PHE A 105 2.34 5.49 2.15
C PHE A 105 2.13 6.84 2.82
N LEU A 106 1.83 7.89 2.05
CA LEU A 106 1.61 9.24 2.57
C LEU A 106 0.39 9.30 3.51
N ASN A 107 -0.68 8.57 3.18
CA ASN A 107 -1.86 8.46 4.04
C ASN A 107 -1.55 7.80 5.41
N SER A 108 -0.53 6.94 5.46
CA SER A 108 -0.11 6.26 6.70
C SER A 108 0.76 7.13 7.62
N LEU A 109 1.27 8.27 7.12
CA LEU A 109 2.13 9.14 7.89
C LEU A 109 1.33 10.01 8.88
N PRO A 110 1.84 10.23 10.09
CA PRO A 110 1.21 11.10 11.08
C PRO A 110 1.49 12.57 10.77
N LEU A 111 0.85 13.11 9.73
CA LEU A 111 1.06 14.50 9.29
C LEU A 111 0.08 15.49 9.97
N LEU A 112 -1.00 15.02 10.58
CA LEU A 112 -1.97 15.87 11.28
C LEU A 112 -1.32 16.63 12.45
N GLY A 113 -1.61 17.93 12.56
CA GLY A 113 -1.06 18.79 13.62
C GLY A 113 0.42 19.18 13.40
N THR A 114 1.03 18.77 12.29
CA THR A 114 2.39 19.17 11.91
C THR A 114 2.37 20.46 11.08
N GLY A 115 3.39 21.31 11.22
CA GLY A 115 3.60 22.40 10.26
C GLY A 115 4.12 21.86 8.92
N VAL A 116 3.96 22.64 7.83
CA VAL A 116 4.39 22.22 6.47
C VAL A 116 5.84 21.74 6.42
N VAL A 117 6.75 22.45 7.08
CA VAL A 117 8.18 22.07 7.13
C VAL A 117 8.36 20.75 7.86
N SER A 118 7.72 20.58 9.02
CA SER A 118 7.77 19.33 9.78
C SER A 118 7.16 18.16 9.01
N ALA A 119 6.09 18.37 8.24
CA ALA A 119 5.50 17.33 7.39
C ALA A 119 6.47 16.83 6.31
N LEU A 120 7.22 17.76 5.69
CA LEU A 120 8.26 17.43 4.72
C LEU A 120 9.41 16.67 5.38
N GLU A 121 9.89 17.14 6.54
CA GLU A 121 10.94 16.46 7.31
C GLU A 121 10.51 15.05 7.72
N THR A 122 9.32 14.88 8.30
CA THR A 122 8.76 13.57 8.68
C THR A 122 8.71 12.64 7.47
N THR A 123 8.23 13.12 6.32
CA THR A 123 8.12 12.27 5.14
C THR A 123 9.49 11.87 4.60
N PHE A 124 10.40 12.83 4.39
CA PHE A 124 11.71 12.55 3.78
C PHE A 124 12.69 11.85 4.75
N ASN A 125 12.43 11.84 6.05
CA ASN A 125 13.14 10.97 6.99
C ASN A 125 12.79 9.49 6.79
N GLU A 126 11.54 9.18 6.41
CA GLU A 126 11.09 7.79 6.19
C GLU A 126 11.47 7.26 4.80
N VAL A 127 11.34 8.08 3.75
CA VAL A 127 11.55 7.64 2.36
C VAL A 127 12.82 8.18 1.72
N GLY A 128 13.66 8.92 2.45
CA GLY A 128 14.83 9.57 1.88
C GLY A 128 14.49 10.60 0.79
N LEU A 129 15.43 11.47 0.46
CA LEU A 129 15.27 12.41 -0.65
C LEU A 129 15.81 11.78 -1.94
N PRO A 130 14.99 11.56 -2.98
CA PRO A 130 15.48 11.06 -4.26
C PRO A 130 16.45 12.06 -4.94
N PRO A 131 17.51 11.60 -5.62
CA PRO A 131 18.36 12.46 -6.44
C PRO A 131 17.65 13.10 -7.64
N ASP A 132 16.59 12.47 -8.17
CA ASP A 132 15.82 13.02 -9.28
C ASP A 132 14.78 14.06 -8.80
N TRP A 133 14.96 15.32 -9.21
CA TRP A 133 14.05 16.43 -8.87
C TRP A 133 12.61 16.23 -9.35
N LEU A 134 12.38 15.50 -10.45
CA LEU A 134 11.02 15.19 -10.90
C LEU A 134 10.31 14.23 -9.93
N LYS A 135 11.06 13.31 -9.31
CA LYS A 135 10.54 12.42 -8.27
C LYS A 135 10.24 13.21 -6.99
N VAL A 136 11.15 14.11 -6.60
CA VAL A 136 10.96 15.03 -5.48
C VAL A 136 9.69 15.87 -5.65
N ASP A 137 9.45 16.44 -6.84
CA ASP A 137 8.24 17.22 -7.13
C ASP A 137 6.96 16.39 -6.96
N ARG A 138 6.93 15.15 -7.47
CA ARG A 138 5.78 14.25 -7.31
C ARG A 138 5.52 13.88 -5.85
N LEU A 139 6.57 13.55 -5.09
CA LEU A 139 6.47 13.28 -3.66
C LEU A 139 5.95 14.52 -2.92
N THR A 140 6.53 15.69 -3.19
CA THR A 140 6.15 16.96 -2.56
C THR A 140 4.69 17.33 -2.83
N ARG A 141 4.20 17.15 -4.06
CA ARG A 141 2.77 17.34 -4.36
C ARG A 141 1.88 16.38 -3.57
N GLY A 142 2.28 15.12 -3.46
CA GLY A 142 1.58 14.14 -2.65
C GLY A 142 1.51 14.57 -1.19
N ILE A 143 2.64 14.99 -0.61
CA ILE A 143 2.72 15.47 0.77
C ILE A 143 1.79 16.66 0.96
N ALA A 144 1.86 17.66 0.08
CA ALA A 144 1.01 18.84 0.16
C ALA A 144 -0.49 18.50 0.09
N HIS A 145 -0.86 17.58 -0.80
CA HIS A 145 -2.24 17.11 -0.93
C HIS A 145 -2.76 16.46 0.36
N PHE A 146 -2.05 15.45 0.89
CA PHE A 146 -2.48 14.76 2.11
C PHE A 146 -2.42 15.65 3.34
N TRP A 147 -1.37 16.46 3.49
CA TRP A 147 -1.26 17.42 4.58
C TRP A 147 -2.45 18.38 4.58
N TRP A 148 -2.81 18.94 3.42
CA TRP A 148 -3.95 19.84 3.31
C TRP A 148 -5.27 19.14 3.65
N GLN A 149 -5.52 17.97 3.05
CA GLN A 149 -6.77 17.22 3.29
C GLN A 149 -6.96 16.86 4.76
N GLN A 150 -5.92 16.39 5.44
CA GLN A 150 -6.00 16.01 6.86
C GLN A 150 -6.37 17.21 7.76
N HIS A 151 -5.89 18.42 7.44
CA HIS A 151 -6.21 19.63 8.22
C HIS A 151 -7.54 20.26 7.82
N GLU A 152 -8.01 20.08 6.58
CA GLU A 152 -9.33 20.52 6.15
C GLU A 152 -10.44 19.69 6.81
N GLU A 153 -10.26 18.37 6.92
CA GLU A 153 -11.19 17.47 7.62
C GLU A 153 -11.30 17.77 9.12
N GLU A 154 -10.24 18.28 9.76
CA GLU A 154 -10.28 18.68 11.18
C GLU A 154 -11.08 19.98 11.42
N LEU A 155 -11.19 20.84 10.41
CA LEU A 155 -11.91 22.11 10.47
C LEU A 155 -13.41 21.98 10.14
N ALA A 156 -13.85 20.83 9.62
CA ALA A 156 -15.22 20.54 9.20
C ALA A 156 -16.06 19.92 10.32
#